data_AF-A0ABD4Q6B7-F1
#
_entry.id   AF-A0ABD4Q6B7-F1
#
_cell.length_a   1.000
_cell.length_b   1.000
_cell.length_c   1.000
_cell.angle_alpha   90.00
_cell.angle_beta   90.00
_cell.angle_gamma   90.00
#
_symmetry.space_group_name_H-M   'P 1'
#
loop_
_entity.id
_entity.type
_entity.pdbx_description
1 polymer ?
#
loop_
_entity_poly.entity_id
_entity_poly.type
_entity_poly.pdbx_seq_one_letter_code
_entity_poly.pdbx_strand_id
1 'polypeptide(L)'
;VEDAIHPYKPDYLALYCLKSDHEKVAITETSSISEAIKKLSDSTLNTLRKPMYELHPPASFNSSHLSRKVSVIGGSQKQPELLIHETLMQGIENEAEKALNELKETLPKVSNGV
;
A
#
# COMPACT_ATOMS: atom_id res chain seq x y z
N VAL A 1 -0.88 4.92 0.75
CA VAL A 1 -2.13 4.92 1.55
C VAL A 1 -1.71 5.27 2.97
N GLU A 2 -2.37 6.24 3.60
CA GLU A 2 -2.00 6.70 4.94
C GLU A 2 -2.84 5.98 6.00
N ASP A 3 -2.26 5.75 7.19
CA ASP A 3 -2.92 5.13 8.35
C ASP A 3 -3.70 3.84 8.02
N ALA A 4 -3.10 2.95 7.22
CA ALA A 4 -3.77 1.76 6.67
C ALA A 4 -4.48 0.89 7.73
N ILE A 5 -4.00 0.84 8.97
CA ILE A 5 -4.65 0.03 10.01
C ILE A 5 -5.92 0.67 10.60
N HIS A 6 -6.08 1.99 10.48
CA HIS A 6 -7.21 2.67 11.09
C HIS A 6 -8.52 2.36 10.34
N PRO A 7 -9.63 2.05 11.02
CA PRO A 7 -10.92 1.79 10.37
C PRO A 7 -11.49 3.03 9.67
N TYR A 8 -11.13 4.22 10.16
CA TYR A 8 -11.48 5.52 9.57
C TYR A 8 -10.22 6.22 9.05
N LYS A 9 -9.40 5.50 8.26
CA LYS A 9 -8.24 6.08 7.60
C LYS A 9 -8.67 7.22 6.66
N PRO A 10 -7.83 8.23 6.41
CA PRO A 10 -8.20 9.33 5.55
C PRO A 10 -8.51 8.87 4.12
N ASP A 11 -9.49 9.52 3.50
CA ASP A 11 -9.81 9.35 2.07
C ASP A 11 -8.83 10.14 1.19
N TYR A 12 -8.37 11.30 1.69
CA TYR A 12 -7.45 12.20 0.99
C TYR A 12 -6.33 12.65 1.92
N LEU A 13 -5.13 12.81 1.35
CA LEU A 13 -3.98 13.41 2.02
C LEU A 13 -3.67 14.75 1.35
N ALA A 14 -3.67 15.83 2.12
CA ALA A 14 -3.32 17.16 1.65
C ALA A 14 -1.92 17.53 2.15
N LEU A 15 -0.99 17.79 1.22
CA LEU A 15 0.37 18.25 1.51
C LEU A 15 0.52 19.69 1.03
N TYR A 16 0.87 20.60 1.95
CA TYR A 16 1.06 22.02 1.65
C TYR A 16 2.49 22.44 1.99
N CYS A 17 3.25 22.83 0.97
CA CYS A 17 4.64 23.23 1.13
C CYS A 17 4.74 24.67 1.66
N LEU A 18 5.24 24.83 2.89
CA LEU A 18 5.57 26.15 3.45
C LEU A 18 6.94 26.64 3.03
N LYS A 19 7.88 25.71 2.84
CA LYS A 19 9.27 25.98 2.47
C LYS A 19 9.81 24.78 1.70
N SER A 20 10.26 25.00 0.48
CA SER A 20 10.83 23.94 -0.37
C SER A 20 12.20 23.52 0.12
N ASP A 21 12.60 22.30 -0.23
CA ASP A 21 13.98 21.85 -0.11
C ASP A 21 14.90 22.72 -0.99
N HIS A 22 15.96 23.28 -0.38
CA HIS A 22 16.88 24.17 -1.07
C HIS A 22 17.84 23.43 -1.99
N GLU A 23 18.18 22.18 -1.65
CA GLU A 23 19.09 21.34 -2.43
C GLU A 23 18.38 20.66 -3.61
N LYS A 24 17.05 20.75 -3.67
CA LYS A 24 16.19 20.20 -4.73
C LYS A 24 16.38 18.69 -4.91
N VAL A 25 16.63 17.98 -3.82
CA VAL A 25 16.78 16.52 -3.81
C VAL A 25 15.51 15.82 -3.33
N ALA A 26 14.67 16.50 -2.55
CA ALA A 26 13.39 15.97 -2.10
C ALA A 26 12.38 15.89 -3.26
N ILE A 27 11.79 14.71 -3.45
CA ILE A 27 10.74 14.45 -4.44
C ILE A 27 9.59 13.77 -3.71
N THR A 28 8.36 14.24 -3.91
CA THR A 28 7.17 13.55 -3.40
C THR A 28 6.70 12.56 -4.45
N GLU A 29 6.79 11.28 -4.14
CA GLU A 29 6.35 10.22 -5.04
C GLU A 29 4.91 9.78 -4.78
N THR A 30 4.14 9.60 -5.85
CA THR A 30 2.80 9.04 -5.78
C THR A 30 2.61 7.96 -6.85
N SER A 31 2.13 6.79 -6.44
CA SER A 31 1.88 5.65 -7.34
C SER A 31 0.38 5.33 -7.39
N SER A 32 -0.16 5.21 -8.61
CA SER A 32 -1.56 4.83 -8.82
C SER A 32 -1.73 3.32 -8.84
N ILE A 33 -2.58 2.79 -7.96
CA ILE A 33 -2.92 1.36 -7.97
C ILE A 33 -3.57 0.93 -9.29
N SER A 34 -4.38 1.80 -9.91
CA SER A 34 -5.00 1.53 -11.21
C SER A 34 -3.98 1.32 -12.33
N GLU A 35 -2.80 1.93 -12.25
CA GLU A 35 -1.70 1.68 -13.20
C GLU A 35 -0.85 0.47 -12.79
N ALA A 36 -0.60 0.30 -11.49
CA ALA A 36 0.20 -0.81 -10.98
C ALA A 36 -0.43 -2.17 -11.33
N ILE A 37 -1.75 -2.33 -11.16
CA ILE A 37 -2.41 -3.62 -11.43
C ILE A 37 -2.31 -4.06 -12.89
N LYS A 38 -2.15 -3.14 -13.84
CA LYS A 38 -1.97 -3.46 -15.27
C LYS A 38 -0.61 -4.11 -15.56
N LYS A 39 0.35 -3.98 -14.63
CA LYS A 39 1.70 -4.55 -14.74
C LYS A 39 1.87 -5.86 -13.98
N LEU A 40 0.88 -6.27 -13.18
CA LEU A 40 0.91 -7.51 -12.41
C LEU A 40 0.37 -8.68 -13.22
N SER A 41 0.84 -9.88 -12.93
CA SER A 41 0.21 -11.09 -13.45
C SER A 41 -1.19 -11.30 -12.85
N ASP A 42 -2.09 -11.95 -13.58
CA ASP A 42 -3.42 -12.31 -13.07
C ASP A 42 -3.32 -13.16 -11.80
N SER A 43 -2.32 -14.05 -11.72
CA SER A 43 -2.07 -14.87 -10.54
C SER A 43 -1.74 -14.01 -9.32
N THR A 44 -0.82 -13.06 -9.48
CA THR A 44 -0.41 -12.12 -8.43
C THR A 44 -1.59 -11.26 -7.97
N LEU A 45 -2.35 -10.70 -8.92
CA LEU A 45 -3.53 -9.90 -8.63
C LEU A 45 -4.60 -10.71 -7.88
N ASN A 46 -4.82 -11.97 -8.27
CA ASN A 46 -5.77 -12.85 -7.59
C ASN A 46 -5.33 -13.15 -6.15
N THR A 47 -4.04 -13.36 -5.90
CA THR A 47 -3.52 -13.56 -4.54
C THR A 47 -3.65 -12.29 -3.69
N LEU A 48 -3.32 -11.13 -4.23
CA LEU A 48 -3.44 -9.83 -3.53
C LEU A 48 -4.88 -9.49 -3.12
N ARG A 49 -5.87 -10.06 -3.82
CA ARG A 49 -7.30 -9.90 -3.51
C ARG A 49 -7.81 -10.83 -2.40
N LYS A 50 -7.03 -11.83 -1.99
CA LYS A 50 -7.40 -12.74 -0.89
C LYS A 50 -6.97 -12.15 0.46
N PRO A 51 -7.68 -12.45 1.56
CA PRO A 51 -7.31 -12.00 2.90
C PRO A 51 -6.13 -12.80 3.49
N MET A 52 -4.99 -12.78 2.80
CA MET A 52 -3.79 -13.58 3.10
C MET A 52 -2.65 -12.75 3.70
N TYR A 53 -2.96 -11.56 4.20
CA TYR A 53 -1.97 -10.60 4.69
C TYR A 53 -2.31 -10.20 6.12
N GLU A 54 -1.31 -10.21 6.98
CA GLU A 54 -1.43 -9.71 8.34
C GLU A 54 -0.91 -8.27 8.38
N LEU A 55 -1.77 -7.35 8.85
CA LEU A 55 -1.42 -5.94 9.05
C LEU A 55 -1.37 -5.65 10.55
N HIS A 56 -0.24 -5.13 11.02
CA HIS A 56 0.01 -4.77 12.40
C HIS A 56 -0.05 -3.25 12.62
N PRO A 57 -0.45 -2.78 13.81
CA PRO A 57 -0.43 -1.36 14.12
C PRO A 57 1.00 -0.86 14.35
N PRO A 58 1.27 0.43 14.13
CA PRO A 58 2.50 1.04 14.57
C PRO A 58 2.68 0.86 16.09
N ALA A 59 3.92 0.65 16.54
CA ALA A 59 4.22 0.43 17.96
C ALA A 59 3.76 1.59 18.86
N SER A 60 3.74 2.81 18.33
CA SER A 60 3.27 4.01 19.03
C SER A 60 1.80 3.97 19.45
N PHE A 61 0.97 3.13 18.81
CA PHE A 61 -0.45 2.99 19.15
C PHE A 61 -0.66 2.05 20.35
N ASN A 62 0.37 1.29 20.76
CA ASN A 62 0.32 0.30 21.85
C ASN A 62 -0.91 -0.64 21.79
N SER A 63 -1.28 -1.04 20.58
CA SER A 63 -2.59 -1.65 20.29
C SER A 63 -2.47 -2.94 19.48
N SER A 64 -1.53 -3.82 19.83
CA SER A 64 -1.26 -5.07 19.09
C SER A 64 -2.50 -5.94 18.81
N HIS A 65 -3.53 -5.85 19.65
CA HIS A 65 -4.82 -6.50 19.46
C HIS A 65 -5.60 -6.03 18.22
N LEU A 66 -5.20 -4.92 17.57
CA LEU A 66 -5.80 -4.41 16.34
C LEU A 66 -5.23 -5.06 15.06
N SER A 67 -4.26 -5.96 15.19
CA SER A 67 -3.79 -6.76 14.07
C SER A 67 -4.93 -7.50 13.38
N ARG A 68 -4.93 -7.49 12.05
CA ARG A 68 -6.03 -8.07 11.26
C ARG A 68 -5.54 -8.69 9.97
N LYS A 69 -6.27 -9.74 9.55
CA LYS A 69 -6.12 -10.34 8.23
C LYS A 69 -6.87 -9.51 7.20
N VAL A 70 -6.19 -9.13 6.14
CA VAL A 70 -6.71 -8.22 5.10
C VAL A 70 -6.31 -8.70 3.72
N SER A 71 -7.05 -8.24 2.71
CA SER A 71 -6.61 -8.24 1.32
C SER A 71 -5.85 -6.96 1.02
N VAL A 72 -4.80 -7.05 0.19
CA VAL A 72 -4.03 -5.87 -0.23
C VAL A 72 -4.78 -5.07 -1.29
N ILE A 73 -5.48 -5.77 -2.19
CA ILE A 73 -6.28 -5.16 -3.25
C ILE A 73 -7.77 -5.44 -3.01
N GLY A 74 -8.55 -4.38 -2.87
CA GLY A 74 -10.00 -4.41 -2.77
C GLY A 74 -10.70 -3.85 -4.01
N GLY A 75 -11.98 -3.54 -3.88
CA GLY A 75 -12.77 -2.88 -4.92
C GLY A 75 -12.92 -3.69 -6.22
N SER A 76 -13.41 -3.03 -7.26
CA SER A 76 -13.60 -3.63 -8.59
C SER A 76 -12.34 -3.53 -9.45
N GLN A 77 -12.33 -4.15 -10.64
CA GLN A 77 -11.23 -3.93 -11.60
C GLN A 77 -11.17 -2.47 -12.11
N LYS A 78 -12.33 -1.80 -12.23
CA LYS A 78 -12.40 -0.41 -12.73
C LYS A 78 -12.07 0.63 -11.65
N GLN A 79 -12.28 0.26 -10.39
CA GLN A 79 -12.04 1.09 -9.22
C GLN A 79 -11.38 0.21 -8.15
N PRO A 80 -10.08 -0.10 -8.32
CA PRO A 80 -9.34 -0.89 -7.35
C PRO A 80 -9.03 -0.06 -6.11
N GLU A 81 -9.12 -0.69 -4.95
CA GLU A 81 -8.70 -0.09 -3.69
C GLU A 81 -7.38 -0.72 -3.25
N LEU A 82 -6.51 0.08 -2.64
CA LEU A 82 -5.23 -0.38 -2.10
C LEU A 82 -5.24 -0.27 -0.59
N LEU A 83 -4.80 -1.33 0.07
CA LEU A 83 -4.48 -1.37 1.48
C LEU A 83 -3.08 -1.99 1.62
N ILE A 84 -2.09 -1.16 1.91
CA ILE A 84 -0.70 -1.63 2.02
C ILE A 84 0.03 -0.85 3.11
N HIS A 85 1.00 -1.51 3.73
CA HIS A 85 2.00 -0.88 4.55
C HIS A 85 3.36 -1.52 4.23
N GLU A 86 4.44 -0.74 4.23
CA GLU A 86 5.75 -1.25 3.81
C GLU A 86 6.34 -2.26 4.80
N THR A 87 6.36 -1.91 6.09
CA THR A 87 7.03 -2.67 7.15
C THR A 87 6.10 -3.41 8.12
N LEU A 88 4.85 -2.96 8.27
CA LEU A 88 3.88 -3.52 9.21
C LEU A 88 2.92 -4.53 8.56
N MET A 89 3.15 -4.89 7.30
CA MET A 89 2.34 -5.86 6.56
C MET A 89 3.22 -6.99 6.03
N GLN A 90 2.75 -8.22 6.22
CA GLN A 90 3.40 -9.44 5.75
C GLN A 90 2.38 -10.41 5.16
N GLY A 91 2.81 -11.23 4.21
CA GLY A 91 2.05 -12.37 3.72
C GLY A 91 2.07 -13.51 4.74
N ILE A 92 0.91 -14.14 4.97
CA ILE A 92 0.77 -15.28 5.88
C ILE A 92 1.47 -16.53 5.31
N GLU A 93 1.47 -16.67 3.98
CA GLU A 93 2.10 -17.77 3.26
C GLU A 93 3.08 -17.25 2.21
N ASN A 94 3.97 -18.12 1.73
CA ASN A 94 4.99 -17.78 0.74
C ASN A 94 4.42 -17.19 -0.55
N GLU A 95 3.25 -17.65 -1.00
CA GLU A 95 2.61 -17.09 -2.20
C GLU A 95 2.13 -15.65 -1.97
N ALA A 96 1.58 -15.36 -0.79
CA ALA A 96 1.12 -14.03 -0.42
C ALA A 96 2.32 -13.08 -0.29
N GLU A 97 3.38 -13.50 0.39
CA GLU A 97 4.60 -12.71 0.58
C GLU A 97 5.27 -12.37 -0.75
N LYS A 98 5.37 -13.35 -1.67
CA LYS A 98 5.86 -13.10 -3.04
C LYS A 98 5.00 -12.08 -3.78
N ALA A 99 3.67 -12.22 -3.72
CA ALA A 99 2.77 -11.29 -4.38
C ALA A 99 2.84 -9.88 -3.80
N LEU A 100 3.00 -9.75 -2.47
CA LEU A 100 3.21 -8.46 -1.80
C LEU A 100 4.52 -7.81 -2.25
N ASN A 101 5.60 -8.58 -2.33
CA ASN A 101 6.91 -8.08 -2.78
C ASN A 101 6.89 -7.66 -4.26
N GLU A 102 6.24 -8.43 -5.14
CA GLU A 102 6.04 -8.04 -6.54
C GLU A 102 5.27 -6.71 -6.65
N LEU A 103 4.23 -6.51 -5.83
CA LEU A 103 3.52 -5.23 -5.78
C LEU A 103 4.42 -4.09 -5.29
N LYS A 104 5.18 -4.29 -4.20
CA LYS A 104 6.13 -3.30 -3.67
C LYS A 104 7.17 -2.90 -4.72
N GLU A 105 7.66 -3.85 -5.52
CA GLU A 105 8.57 -3.59 -6.64
C GLU A 105 7.90 -2.91 -7.84
N THR A 106 6.59 -3.09 -8.00
CA THR A 106 5.83 -2.56 -9.14
C THR A 106 5.37 -1.12 -8.91
N LEU A 107 5.04 -0.75 -7.68
CA LEU A 107 4.56 0.60 -7.35
C LEU A 107 5.55 1.72 -7.76
N PRO A 108 6.87 1.63 -7.52
CA PRO A 108 7.83 2.62 -8.01
C PRO A 108 7.85 2.75 -9.54
N LYS A 109 7.58 1.65 -10.27
CA LYS A 109 7.58 1.65 -11.75
C LYS A 109 6.38 2.38 -12.36
N VAL A 110 5.42 2.81 -11.55
CA VAL A 110 4.28 3.65 -11.95
C VAL A 110 4.18 4.92 -11.10
N SER A 111 5.25 5.24 -10.36
CA SER A 111 5.36 6.46 -9.58
C SER A 111 5.44 7.66 -10.50
N ASN A 112 4.75 8.73 -10.11
CA ASN A 112 4.95 10.07 -10.63
C ASN A 112 5.46 10.93 -9.47
N GLY A 113 6.70 11.41 -9.60
CA GLY A 113 7.28 12.39 -8.70
C GLY A 113 6.78 13.79 -9.03
N VAL A 114 6.45 14.57 -7.99
CA VAL A 114 6.17 16.00 -8.06
C VAL A 114 7.09 16.79 -7.14
#